data_AF-A0A2D8CHT1-F1
#
_entry.id   AF-A0A2D8CHT1-F1
#
_cell.length_a   1.000
_cell.length_b   1.000
_cell.length_c   1.000
_cell.angle_alpha   90.00
_cell.angle_beta   90.00
_cell.angle_gamma   90.00
#
_symmetry.space_group_name_H-M   'P 1'
#
loop_
_entity.id
_entity.type
_entity.pdbx_description
1 polymer ?
#
loop_
_entity_poly.entity_id
_entity_poly.type
_entity_poly.pdbx_seq_one_letter_code
_entity_poly.pdbx_strand_id
1 'polypeptide(L)'
;MEQQKAPVNNSLFSKEELQHFKELLQDEKEDAQDKIDNFQERLDELENKLDDTTSSSAHHQGNIASSEEEREKYYAMIEKQKEKIADIKLSLDKIEAGNYGICNVTGDPIKKERLEVKPYAKYSVDAIKEANNLESKSMSVKDTA
;
A
#
# COMPACT_ATOMS: atom_id res chain seq x y z
N MET A 1 -5.39 -35.01 18.24
CA MET A 1 -4.36 -34.29 19.01
C MET A 1 -3.60 -33.41 18.03
N GLU A 2 -4.16 -32.24 17.74
CA GLU A 2 -3.56 -31.30 16.79
C GLU A 2 -2.56 -30.46 17.57
N GLN A 3 -1.27 -30.69 17.34
CA GLN A 3 -0.21 -30.02 18.07
C GLN A 3 -0.19 -28.55 17.64
N GLN A 4 -0.74 -27.68 18.50
CA GLN A 4 -0.47 -26.25 18.47
C GLN A 4 1.01 -26.06 18.81
N LYS A 5 1.84 -25.99 17.77
CA LYS A 5 3.25 -25.62 17.89
C LYS A 5 3.28 -24.16 18.35
N ALA A 6 3.82 -23.90 19.54
CA ALA A 6 4.02 -22.56 20.06
C ALA A 6 4.68 -21.66 18.99
N PRO A 7 4.32 -20.37 18.87
CA PRO A 7 4.95 -19.48 17.91
C PRO A 7 6.44 -19.41 18.22
N VAL A 8 7.25 -19.92 17.30
CA VAL A 8 8.70 -19.74 17.35
C VAL A 8 8.92 -18.25 17.13
N ASN A 9 9.28 -17.53 18.21
CA ASN A 9 9.53 -16.11 18.15
C ASN A 9 10.82 -15.89 17.34
N ASN A 10 10.66 -15.68 16.04
CA ASN A 10 11.74 -15.46 15.08
C ASN A 10 11.99 -13.97 14.84
N SER A 11 11.27 -13.08 15.52
CA SER A 11 11.50 -11.64 15.42
C SER A 11 12.85 -11.30 16.04
N LEU A 12 13.66 -10.55 15.29
CA LEU A 12 14.99 -10.12 15.71
C LEU A 12 14.98 -8.87 16.61
N PHE A 13 13.79 -8.33 16.90
CA PHE A 13 13.63 -7.07 17.60
C PHE A 13 13.27 -7.29 19.06
N SER A 14 13.74 -6.37 19.91
CA SER A 14 13.36 -6.34 21.32
C SER A 14 11.87 -5.98 21.47
N LYS A 15 11.30 -6.23 22.65
CA LYS A 15 9.91 -5.81 22.95
C LYS A 15 9.71 -4.30 22.84
N GLU A 16 10.73 -3.53 23.21
CA GLU A 16 10.71 -2.06 23.11
C GLU A 16 10.72 -1.61 21.65
N GLU A 17 11.54 -2.25 20.81
CA GLU A 17 11.59 -1.97 19.38
C GLU A 17 10.28 -2.38 18.67
N LEU A 18 9.69 -3.51 19.05
CA LEU A 18 8.40 -3.93 18.52
C LEU A 18 7.27 -2.96 18.89
N GLN A 19 7.32 -2.39 20.10
CA GLN A 19 6.37 -1.37 20.52
C GLN A 19 6.53 -0.08 19.69
N HIS A 20 7.78 0.37 19.48
CA HIS A 20 8.09 1.50 18.59
C HIS A 20 7.55 1.28 17.18
N PHE A 21 7.81 0.12 16.57
CA PHE A 21 7.28 -0.20 15.24
C PHE A 21 5.76 -0.32 15.21
N LYS A 22 5.13 -0.78 16.29
CA LYS A 22 3.67 -0.84 16.40
C LYS A 22 3.05 0.55 16.38
N GLU A 23 3.63 1.51 17.09
CA GLU A 23 3.18 2.91 17.09
C GLU A 23 3.34 3.53 15.70
N LEU A 24 4.52 3.39 15.08
CA LEU A 24 4.77 3.80 13.69
C LEU A 24 3.75 3.22 12.69
N LEU A 25 3.40 1.94 12.83
CA LEU A 25 2.39 1.30 11.98
C LEU A 25 0.98 1.87 12.21
N GLN A 26 0.64 2.22 13.46
CA GLN A 26 -0.66 2.81 13.78
C GLN A 26 -0.78 4.22 13.20
N ASP A 27 0.25 5.05 13.37
CA ASP A 27 0.30 6.40 12.79
C ASP A 27 0.18 6.35 11.26
N GLU A 28 0.96 5.47 10.61
CA GLU A 28 0.98 5.33 9.16
C GLU A 28 -0.37 4.82 8.59
N LYS A 29 -1.16 4.13 9.42
CA LYS A 29 -2.53 3.67 9.10
C LYS A 29 -3.54 4.80 9.20
N GLU A 30 -3.46 5.61 10.24
CA GLU A 30 -4.30 6.81 10.40
C GLU A 30 -4.07 7.76 9.23
N ASP A 31 -2.80 8.07 8.92
CA ASP A 31 -2.40 8.86 7.76
C ASP A 31 -2.92 8.32 6.42
N ALA A 32 -2.99 6.99 6.28
CA ALA A 32 -3.52 6.36 5.07
C ALA A 32 -5.04 6.47 4.99
N GLN A 33 -5.73 6.38 6.14
CA GLN A 33 -7.17 6.53 6.23
C GLN A 33 -7.59 7.97 5.92
N ASP A 34 -6.91 8.96 6.50
CA ASP A 34 -7.18 10.38 6.22
C ASP A 34 -7.03 10.72 4.74
N LYS A 35 -6.04 10.11 4.06
CA LYS A 35 -5.86 10.26 2.61
C LYS A 35 -7.01 9.65 1.83
N ILE A 36 -7.52 8.48 2.24
CA ILE A 36 -8.68 7.86 1.61
C ILE A 36 -9.88 8.80 1.74
N ASP A 37 -10.14 9.31 2.94
CA ASP A 37 -11.29 10.17 3.21
C ASP A 37 -11.19 11.47 2.39
N ASN A 38 -10.00 12.08 2.29
CA ASN A 38 -9.79 13.24 1.44
C ASN A 38 -10.01 12.96 -0.05
N PHE A 39 -9.51 11.82 -0.56
CA PHE A 39 -9.73 11.46 -1.97
C PHE A 39 -11.19 11.12 -2.27
N GLN A 40 -11.93 10.58 -1.30
CA GLN A 40 -13.37 10.36 -1.42
C GLN A 40 -14.13 11.69 -1.48
N GLU A 41 -13.79 12.65 -0.62
CA GLU A 41 -14.37 14.00 -0.70
C GLU A 41 -14.11 14.67 -2.06
N ARG A 42 -12.91 14.51 -2.64
CA ARG A 42 -12.60 14.99 -3.99
C ARG A 42 -13.43 14.32 -5.09
N LEU A 43 -13.72 13.03 -4.95
CA LEU A 43 -14.60 12.32 -5.87
C LEU A 43 -16.02 12.86 -5.79
N ASP A 44 -16.55 13.05 -4.58
CA ASP A 44 -17.89 13.60 -4.37
C ASP A 44 -18.00 15.04 -4.94
N GLU A 45 -16.96 15.87 -4.77
CA GLU A 45 -16.88 17.20 -5.40
C GLU A 45 -16.93 17.14 -6.94
N LEU A 46 -16.27 16.16 -7.55
CA LEU A 46 -16.26 15.97 -9.01
C LEU A 46 -17.63 15.51 -9.51
N GLU A 47 -18.27 14.59 -8.79
CA GLU A 47 -19.61 14.08 -9.13
C GLU A 47 -20.66 15.20 -9.07
N ASN A 48 -20.64 16.03 -8.02
CA ASN A 48 -21.55 17.16 -7.89
C ASN A 48 -21.38 18.21 -9.01
N LYS A 49 -20.14 18.49 -9.44
CA LYS A 49 -19.88 19.42 -10.56
C LYS A 49 -20.42 18.90 -11.89
N LEU A 50 -20.40 17.59 -12.10
CA LEU A 50 -20.97 16.99 -13.30
C LEU A 50 -22.49 17.12 -13.31
N ASP A 51 -23.16 16.92 -12.17
CA ASP A 51 -24.63 17.04 -12.08
C ASP A 51 -25.11 18.48 -12.33
N ASP A 52 -24.47 19.49 -11.72
CA ASP A 52 -24.82 20.90 -11.94
C ASP A 52 -24.62 21.36 -13.40
N THR A 53 -23.59 20.84 -14.08
CA THR A 53 -23.25 21.26 -15.45
C THR A 53 -24.08 20.60 -16.55
N THR A 54 -24.74 19.46 -16.27
CA THR A 54 -25.68 18.81 -17.21
C THR A 54 -26.92 19.67 -17.50
N SER A 55 -27.23 20.64 -16.64
CA SER A 55 -28.31 21.62 -16.85
C SER A 55 -27.95 22.73 -17.87
N SER A 56 -26.65 22.90 -18.18
CA SER A 56 -26.16 23.91 -19.11
C SER A 56 -25.62 23.26 -20.39
N SER A 57 -26.28 23.56 -21.52
CA SER A 57 -26.10 23.00 -22.86
C SER A 57 -24.73 23.23 -23.52
N ALA A 58 -23.61 22.96 -22.86
CA ALA A 58 -22.26 23.20 -23.38
C ALA A 58 -21.29 22.04 -23.05
N HIS A 59 -21.64 20.81 -23.40
CA HIS A 59 -20.70 19.70 -23.38
C HIS A 59 -19.70 19.80 -24.55
N HIS A 60 -18.48 20.27 -24.28
CA HIS A 60 -17.32 19.88 -25.09
C HIS A 60 -16.88 18.49 -24.62
N GLN A 61 -16.75 17.53 -25.55
CA GLN A 61 -16.31 16.16 -25.27
C GLN A 61 -14.99 16.10 -24.46
N GLY A 62 -14.13 17.12 -24.58
CA GLY A 62 -12.89 17.24 -23.81
C GLY A 62 -13.08 17.44 -22.31
N ASN A 63 -14.14 18.10 -21.85
CA ASN A 63 -14.37 18.32 -20.41
C ASN A 63 -14.83 17.03 -19.73
N ILE A 64 -15.69 16.24 -20.39
CA ILE A 64 -16.17 14.94 -19.87
C ILE A 64 -15.00 13.95 -19.76
N ALA A 65 -14.17 13.86 -20.80
CA ALA A 65 -13.00 13.00 -20.78
C ALA A 65 -12.00 13.38 -19.66
N SER A 66 -11.79 14.68 -19.44
CA SER A 66 -10.92 15.17 -18.35
C SER A 66 -11.46 14.81 -16.97
N SER A 67 -12.78 14.92 -16.75
CA SER A 67 -13.39 14.56 -15.46
C SER A 67 -13.35 13.05 -15.20
N GLU A 68 -13.48 12.22 -16.22
CA GLU A 68 -13.33 10.76 -16.11
C GLU A 68 -11.90 10.36 -15.75
N GLU A 69 -10.89 10.95 -16.41
CA GLU A 69 -9.47 10.72 -16.09
C GLU A 69 -9.14 11.10 -14.64
N GLU A 70 -9.65 12.25 -14.18
CA GLU A 70 -9.47 12.67 -12.78
C GLU A 70 -10.11 11.68 -11.79
N ARG A 71 -11.31 11.16 -12.11
CA ARG A 71 -12.01 10.17 -11.29
C ARG A 71 -11.22 8.86 -11.19
N GLU A 72 -10.75 8.34 -12.32
CA GLU A 72 -9.92 7.13 -12.38
C GLU A 72 -8.64 7.30 -11.56
N LYS A 73 -8.00 8.47 -11.64
CA LYS A 73 -6.82 8.79 -10.84
C LYS A 73 -7.10 8.74 -9.33
N TYR A 74 -8.20 9.34 -8.86
CA TYR A 74 -8.55 9.28 -7.43
C TYR A 74 -8.89 7.87 -6.98
N TYR A 75 -9.60 7.07 -7.78
CA TYR A 75 -9.84 5.65 -7.46
C TYR A 75 -8.53 4.86 -7.32
N ALA A 76 -7.58 5.04 -8.25
CA ALA A 76 -6.27 4.39 -8.15
C ALA A 76 -5.50 4.82 -6.90
N MET A 77 -5.59 6.10 -6.51
CA MET A 77 -4.98 6.60 -5.27
C MET A 77 -5.60 5.98 -4.02
N ILE A 78 -6.94 5.86 -3.97
CA ILE A 78 -7.67 5.21 -2.88
C ILE A 78 -7.30 3.72 -2.78
N GLU A 79 -7.27 3.01 -3.91
CA GLU A 79 -6.90 1.59 -3.95
C GLU A 79 -5.49 1.38 -3.37
N LYS A 80 -4.53 2.21 -3.79
CA LYS A 80 -3.17 2.17 -3.25
C LYS A 80 -3.11 2.42 -1.73
N GLN A 81 -3.92 3.33 -1.19
CA GLN A 81 -3.98 3.52 0.27
C GLN A 81 -4.65 2.33 0.98
N LYS A 82 -5.68 1.72 0.37
CA LYS A 82 -6.32 0.51 0.92
C LYS A 82 -5.35 -0.67 0.98
N GLU A 83 -4.56 -0.88 -0.08
CA GLU A 83 -3.49 -1.87 -0.10
C GLU A 83 -2.46 -1.60 1.01
N LYS A 84 -2.03 -0.35 1.16
CA LYS A 84 -1.14 0.07 2.23
C LYS A 84 -1.71 -0.26 3.62
N ILE A 85 -2.99 0.01 3.87
CA ILE A 85 -3.66 -0.34 5.14
C ILE A 85 -3.67 -1.87 5.35
N ALA A 86 -3.92 -2.66 4.31
CA ALA A 86 -3.86 -4.11 4.40
C ALA A 86 -2.44 -4.60 4.77
N ASP A 87 -1.40 -3.99 4.20
CA ASP A 87 0.00 -4.29 4.48
C ASP A 87 0.38 -3.96 5.92
N ILE A 88 -0.13 -2.84 6.43
CA ILE A 88 0.04 -2.43 7.82
C ILE A 88 -0.63 -3.42 8.77
N LYS A 89 -1.89 -3.80 8.51
CA LYS A 89 -2.61 -4.79 9.32
C LYS A 89 -1.86 -6.12 9.40
N LEU A 90 -1.39 -6.62 8.26
CA LEU A 90 -0.56 -7.81 8.22
C LEU A 90 0.72 -7.65 9.05
N SER A 91 1.35 -6.48 9.02
CA SER A 91 2.56 -6.20 9.78
C SER A 91 2.30 -6.17 11.29
N LEU A 92 1.15 -5.64 11.72
CA LEU A 92 0.70 -5.69 13.11
C LEU A 92 0.44 -7.13 13.57
N ASP A 93 -0.25 -7.95 12.75
CA ASP A 93 -0.47 -9.37 13.04
C ASP A 93 0.86 -10.12 13.19
N LYS A 94 1.86 -9.76 12.38
CA LYS A 94 3.22 -10.32 12.48
C LYS A 94 3.96 -9.93 13.75
N ILE A 95 3.73 -8.72 14.27
CA ILE A 95 4.27 -8.30 15.57
C ILE A 95 3.69 -9.19 16.67
N GLU A 96 2.37 -9.42 16.65
CA GLU A 96 1.69 -10.29 17.61
C GLU A 96 2.14 -11.75 17.51
N ALA A 97 2.39 -12.23 16.30
CA ALA A 97 2.90 -13.58 16.04
C ALA A 97 4.41 -13.75 16.32
N GLY A 98 5.15 -12.66 16.55
CA GLY A 98 6.60 -12.71 16.78
C GLY A 98 7.42 -13.04 15.54
N ASN A 99 6.95 -12.68 14.35
CA ASN A 99 7.65 -12.89 13.06
C ASN A 99 7.81 -11.58 12.25
N TYR A 100 7.61 -10.43 12.90
CA TYR A 100 7.85 -9.12 12.31
C TYR A 100 9.32 -8.92 11.92
N GLY A 101 9.53 -8.27 10.78
CA GLY A 101 10.86 -8.05 10.21
C GLY A 101 11.39 -9.17 9.33
N ILE A 102 10.58 -10.17 8.97
CA ILE A 102 11.00 -11.27 8.11
C ILE A 102 10.42 -11.09 6.70
N CYS A 103 11.29 -11.20 5.69
CA CYS A 103 10.95 -11.14 4.28
C CYS A 103 10.04 -12.30 3.88
N ASN A 104 8.91 -12.01 3.22
CA ASN A 104 7.94 -13.03 2.80
C ASN A 104 8.47 -13.98 1.72
N VAL A 105 9.48 -13.56 0.95
CA VAL A 105 10.00 -14.33 -0.19
C VAL A 105 11.21 -15.14 0.22
N THR A 106 12.21 -14.46 0.79
CA THR A 106 13.50 -15.09 1.08
C THR A 106 13.56 -15.69 2.48
N GLY A 107 12.65 -15.30 3.38
CA GLY A 107 12.72 -15.68 4.80
C GLY A 107 13.83 -14.95 5.57
N ASP A 108 14.58 -14.05 4.90
CA ASP A 108 15.65 -13.29 5.52
C ASP A 108 15.14 -12.11 6.33
N PRO A 109 15.91 -11.64 7.32
CA PRO A 109 15.55 -10.45 8.06
C PRO A 109 15.66 -9.18 7.22
N ILE A 110 14.66 -8.32 7.40
CA ILE A 110 14.59 -6.99 6.82
C ILE A 110 15.39 -6.04 7.71
N LYS A 111 16.30 -5.27 7.10
CA LYS A 111 17.12 -4.28 7.83
C LYS A 111 16.26 -3.30 8.62
N LYS A 112 16.63 -3.03 9.86
CA LYS A 112 15.94 -2.07 10.75
C LYS A 112 15.75 -0.71 10.08
N GLU A 113 16.81 -0.15 9.49
CA GLU A 113 16.80 1.14 8.77
C GLU A 113 15.68 1.25 7.73
N ARG A 114 15.33 0.13 7.08
CA ARG A 114 14.24 0.10 6.10
C ARG A 114 12.87 0.13 6.76
N LEU A 115 12.71 -0.55 7.90
CA LEU A 115 11.47 -0.57 8.66
C LEU A 115 11.22 0.78 9.37
N GLU A 116 12.27 1.52 9.73
CA GLU A 116 12.14 2.90 10.24
C GLU A 116 11.57 3.84 9.17
N VAL A 117 11.91 3.64 7.90
CA VAL A 117 11.38 4.46 6.78
C VAL A 117 10.04 3.93 6.27
N LYS A 118 9.87 2.61 6.24
CA LYS A 118 8.68 1.93 5.72
C LYS A 118 8.35 0.72 6.60
N PRO A 119 7.59 0.92 7.69
CA PRO A 119 7.37 -0.13 8.70
C PRO A 119 6.52 -1.30 8.17
N TYR A 120 5.72 -1.08 7.14
CA TYR A 120 4.90 -2.11 6.49
C TYR A 120 5.63 -2.85 5.34
N ALA A 121 6.96 -2.76 5.25
CA ALA A 121 7.72 -3.40 4.20
C ALA A 121 7.68 -4.95 4.31
N LYS A 122 7.09 -5.61 3.31
CA LYS A 122 7.00 -7.09 3.23
C LYS A 122 8.25 -7.79 2.69
N TYR A 123 9.08 -7.05 1.95
CA TYR A 123 10.20 -7.59 1.17
C TYR A 123 11.51 -6.91 1.55
N SER A 124 12.59 -7.68 1.52
CA SER A 124 13.96 -7.16 1.63
C SER A 124 14.33 -6.33 0.40
N VAL A 125 15.40 -5.54 0.52
CA VAL A 125 15.93 -4.75 -0.61
C VAL A 125 16.33 -5.66 -1.76
N ASP A 126 16.91 -6.82 -1.47
CA ASP A 126 17.40 -7.76 -2.48
C ASP A 126 16.23 -8.42 -3.23
N ALA A 127 15.17 -8.82 -2.52
CA ALA A 127 13.95 -9.34 -3.13
C ALA A 127 13.28 -8.33 -4.08
N ILE A 128 13.30 -7.04 -3.72
CA ILE A 128 12.75 -5.98 -4.58
C ILE A 128 13.64 -5.71 -5.80
N LYS A 129 14.96 -5.73 -5.64
CA LYS A 129 15.88 -5.60 -6.78
C LYS A 129 15.65 -6.72 -7.79
N GLU A 130 15.44 -7.94 -7.31
CA GLU A 130 15.19 -9.09 -8.17
C GLU A 130 13.85 -8.97 -8.90
N ALA A 131 12.78 -8.55 -8.21
CA ALA A 131 11.48 -8.28 -8.84
C ALA A 131 11.58 -7.19 -9.93
N ASN A 132 12.26 -6.08 -9.65
CA ASN A 132 12.43 -4.98 -10.60
C ASN A 132 13.25 -5.39 -11.85
N ASN A 133 14.21 -6.32 -11.67
CA ASN A 133 15.03 -6.84 -12.76
C ASN A 133 14.24 -7.79 -13.69
N LEU A 134 13.18 -8.42 -13.18
CA LEU A 134 12.28 -9.27 -13.98
C LEU A 134 11.30 -8.45 -14.82
N GLU A 135 10.78 -7.34 -14.28
CA GLU A 135 9.88 -6.44 -15.03
C GLU A 135 10.59 -5.76 -16.20
N SER A 136 11.82 -5.27 -15.98
CA SER A 136 12.64 -4.65 -17.02
C SER A 136 13.03 -5.60 -18.16
N LYS A 137 13.01 -6.92 -17.91
CA LYS A 137 13.22 -7.95 -18.96
C LYS A 137 11.95 -8.25 -19.77
N SER A 138 10.76 -7.99 -19.21
CA SER A 138 9.47 -8.26 -19.85
C SER A 138 9.01 -7.16 -20.82
N MET A 139 9.50 -5.92 -20.67
CA MET A 139 9.20 -4.82 -21.59
C MET A 139 10.01 -4.86 -22.89
N SER A 140 11.11 -5.62 -22.96
CA SER A 140 11.93 -5.70 -24.19
C SER A 140 11.37 -6.66 -25.25
N VAL A 141 10.34 -7.46 -24.95
CA VAL A 141 9.82 -8.49 -25.87
C VAL A 141 8.50 -8.12 -26.56
N LYS A 142 7.90 -6.97 -26.23
CA LYS A 142 6.57 -6.58 -26.77
C LYS A 142 6.61 -5.66 -28.00
N ASP A 143 7.80 -5.20 -28.42
CA ASP A 143 7.96 -4.28 -29.56
C ASP A 143 8.61 -4.93 -30.80
N THR A 144 8.40 -6.23 -31.06
CA THR A 144 8.98 -6.88 -32.27
C THR A 144 8.05 -7.85 -33.00
N ALA A 145 6.76 -7.51 -33.15
CA ALA A 145 5.87 -8.23 -34.06
C ALA A 145 5.03 -7.25 -34.90
#